data_AF-A0A1Q5SAQ3-F1
#
_entry.id   AF-A0A1Q5SAQ3-F1
#
_cell.length_a   1.000
_cell.length_b   1.000
_cell.length_c   1.000
_cell.angle_alpha   90.00
_cell.angle_beta   90.00
_cell.angle_gamma   90.00
#
_symmetry.space_group_name_H-M   'P 1'
#
loop_
_entity.id
_entity.type
_entity.pdbx_description
1 polymer ?
#
loop_
_entity_poly.entity_id
_entity_poly.type
_entity_poly.pdbx_seq_one_letter_code
_entity_poly.pdbx_strand_id
1 'polypeptide(L)'
;MLIAGSVVVMRSAWPRFSNDVIRLSHVHERRRMRVLDHILRFMTLGTVIVGSIAIYTALYTNNRRLGAEIFLKYSDRISDVRRNLPIAAFDGRDGPGNLEMTPEQRRAAHEIIYSIFELYELKVHGYLPSEVWKIREPDIKRTLSLPIFRQELAALESRFARHPRFVSWLEQVKRI
;
A
#
# COMPACT_ATOMS: atom_id res chain seq x y z
N MET A 1 -84.92 -41.39 -6.71
CA MET A 1 -84.08 -41.35 -5.49
C MET A 1 -82.63 -41.12 -5.91
N LEU A 2 -82.19 -39.88 -6.23
CA LEU A 2 -80.81 -39.60 -6.67
C LEU A 2 -80.34 -38.13 -6.58
N ILE A 3 -81.01 -37.25 -5.80
CA ILE A 3 -80.63 -35.80 -5.71
C ILE A 3 -80.03 -35.43 -4.34
N ALA A 4 -80.20 -36.25 -3.30
CA ALA A 4 -79.70 -35.95 -1.96
C ALA A 4 -78.17 -36.15 -1.78
N GLY A 5 -77.52 -36.93 -2.65
CA GLY A 5 -76.07 -37.21 -2.54
C GLY A 5 -75.18 -36.02 -2.90
N SER A 6 -75.55 -35.23 -3.92
CA SER A 6 -74.69 -34.17 -4.45
C SER A 6 -74.56 -32.95 -3.53
N VAL A 7 -75.61 -32.61 -2.77
CA VAL A 7 -75.62 -31.45 -1.87
C VAL A 7 -74.81 -31.71 -0.59
N VAL A 8 -74.80 -32.95 -0.09
CA VAL A 8 -74.03 -33.34 1.10
C VAL A 8 -72.53 -33.40 0.79
N VAL A 9 -72.15 -33.93 -0.38
CA VAL A 9 -70.76 -33.92 -0.83
C VAL A 9 -70.25 -32.49 -0.99
N MET A 10 -71.05 -31.60 -1.58
CA MET A 10 -70.69 -30.19 -1.80
C MET A 10 -70.55 -29.39 -0.49
N ARG A 11 -71.38 -29.65 0.54
CA ARG A 11 -71.24 -29.02 1.87
C ARG A 11 -70.00 -29.48 2.64
N SER A 12 -69.57 -30.73 2.48
CA SER A 12 -68.36 -31.25 3.13
C SER A 12 -67.05 -30.84 2.45
N ALA A 13 -67.12 -30.50 1.15
CA ALA A 13 -65.97 -30.09 0.35
C ALA A 13 -65.58 -28.60 0.53
N TRP A 14 -66.56 -27.73 0.85
CA TRP A 14 -66.35 -26.28 0.95
C TRP A 14 -65.35 -25.83 2.05
N PRO A 15 -65.40 -26.34 3.29
CA PRO A 15 -64.41 -25.97 4.31
C PRO A 15 -63.01 -26.48 3.98
N ARG A 16 -62.91 -27.61 3.27
CA ARG A 16 -61.64 -28.21 2.84
C ARG A 16 -60.99 -27.34 1.75
N PHE A 17 -61.77 -26.92 0.76
CA PHE A 17 -61.33 -26.01 -0.29
C PHE A 17 -60.89 -24.65 0.27
N SER A 18 -61.65 -24.07 1.21
CA SER A 18 -61.29 -22.81 1.86
C SER A 18 -59.96 -22.92 2.64
N ASN A 19 -59.78 -24.00 3.41
CA ASN A 19 -58.53 -24.24 4.12
C ASN A 19 -57.34 -24.45 3.19
N ASP A 20 -57.53 -25.16 2.08
CA ASP A 20 -56.47 -25.39 1.09
C ASP A 20 -56.06 -24.08 0.40
N VAL A 21 -57.01 -23.20 0.08
CA VAL A 21 -56.72 -21.86 -0.48
C VAL A 21 -55.94 -20.98 0.50
N ILE A 22 -56.33 -20.97 1.78
CA ILE A 22 -55.61 -20.23 2.84
C ILE A 22 -54.20 -20.81 3.06
N ARG A 23 -54.06 -22.13 2.98
CA ARG A 23 -52.76 -22.80 3.11
C ARG A 23 -51.85 -22.47 1.94
N LEU A 24 -52.38 -22.46 0.72
CA LEU A 24 -51.67 -22.10 -0.49
C LEU A 24 -51.25 -20.63 -0.48
N SER A 25 -52.11 -19.70 -0.04
CA SER A 25 -51.75 -18.28 0.04
C SER A 25 -50.59 -18.03 1.01
N HIS A 26 -50.62 -18.62 2.21
CA HIS A 26 -49.53 -18.52 3.18
C HIS A 26 -48.22 -19.17 2.71
N VAL A 27 -48.28 -20.21 1.88
CA VAL A 27 -47.07 -20.82 1.28
C VAL A 27 -46.45 -19.90 0.23
N HIS A 28 -47.28 -19.24 -0.60
CA HIS A 28 -46.82 -18.27 -1.59
C HIS A 28 -46.23 -17.02 -0.93
N GLU A 29 -46.85 -16.51 0.13
CA GLU A 29 -46.36 -15.35 0.89
C GLU A 29 -45.01 -15.65 1.57
N ARG A 30 -44.88 -16.82 2.22
CA ARG A 30 -43.60 -17.26 2.80
C ARG A 30 -42.51 -17.52 1.75
N ARG A 31 -42.85 -17.91 0.53
CA ARG A 31 -41.86 -17.98 -0.57
C ARG A 31 -41.43 -16.58 -1.02
N ARG A 32 -42.36 -15.63 -1.18
CA ARG A 32 -42.05 -14.26 -1.57
C ARG A 32 -41.16 -13.56 -0.54
N MET A 33 -41.49 -13.67 0.75
CA MET A 33 -40.67 -13.11 1.83
C MET A 33 -39.24 -13.67 1.81
N ARG A 34 -39.07 -14.99 1.64
CA ARG A 34 -37.74 -15.60 1.51
C ARG A 34 -36.96 -15.09 0.29
N VAL A 35 -37.62 -14.87 -0.85
CA VAL A 35 -36.97 -14.34 -2.06
C VAL A 35 -36.54 -12.88 -1.85
N LEU A 36 -37.41 -12.05 -1.27
CA LEU A 36 -37.11 -10.66 -0.95
C LEU A 36 -35.94 -10.57 0.03
N ASP A 37 -35.91 -11.38 1.08
CA ASP A 37 -34.81 -11.43 2.03
C ASP A 37 -33.49 -11.82 1.35
N HIS A 38 -33.50 -12.75 0.40
CA HIS A 38 -32.31 -13.10 -0.38
C HIS A 38 -31.86 -11.94 -1.27
N ILE A 39 -32.78 -11.28 -1.99
CA ILE A 39 -32.46 -10.13 -2.83
C ILE A 39 -31.84 -9.02 -2.00
N LEU A 40 -32.44 -8.68 -0.85
CA LEU A 40 -31.91 -7.66 0.05
C LEU A 40 -30.50 -8.02 0.54
N ARG A 41 -30.28 -9.28 0.95
CA ARG A 41 -28.94 -9.75 1.35
C ARG A 41 -27.92 -9.65 0.21
N PHE A 42 -28.29 -10.02 -1.00
CA PHE A 42 -27.42 -9.88 -2.17
C PHE A 42 -27.13 -8.42 -2.51
N MET A 43 -28.13 -7.54 -2.41
CA MET A 43 -27.95 -6.10 -2.61
C MET A 43 -26.99 -5.53 -1.57
N THR A 44 -27.18 -5.83 -0.29
CA THR A 44 -26.28 -5.39 0.79
C THR A 44 -24.87 -5.97 0.62
N LEU A 45 -24.74 -7.24 0.25
CA LEU A 45 -23.44 -7.83 -0.03
C LEU A 45 -22.75 -7.12 -1.20
N GLY A 46 -23.51 -6.83 -2.26
CA GLY A 46 -23.04 -6.09 -3.42
C GLY A 46 -22.51 -4.70 -3.05
N THR A 47 -23.25 -3.94 -2.24
CA THR A 47 -22.80 -2.61 -1.81
C THR A 47 -21.57 -2.68 -0.91
N VAL A 48 -21.47 -3.67 -0.02
CA VAL A 48 -20.27 -3.89 0.80
C VAL A 48 -19.06 -4.23 -0.05
N ILE A 49 -19.21 -5.11 -1.04
CA ILE A 49 -18.12 -5.48 -1.96
C ILE A 49 -17.66 -4.25 -2.76
N VAL A 50 -18.59 -3.52 -3.38
CA VAL A 50 -18.28 -2.32 -4.18
C VAL A 50 -17.61 -1.25 -3.30
N GLY A 51 -18.12 -1.01 -2.09
CA GLY A 51 -17.53 -0.08 -1.14
C GLY A 51 -16.11 -0.49 -0.74
N SER A 52 -15.89 -1.78 -0.49
CA SER A 52 -14.56 -2.32 -0.16
C SER A 52 -13.56 -2.15 -1.30
N ILE A 53 -13.98 -2.43 -2.54
CA ILE A 53 -13.16 -2.24 -3.75
C ILE A 53 -12.83 -0.76 -3.95
N ALA A 54 -13.81 0.13 -3.76
CA ALA A 54 -13.60 1.57 -3.89
C ALA A 54 -12.57 2.09 -2.88
N ILE A 55 -12.70 1.71 -1.60
CA ILE A 55 -11.75 2.08 -0.54
C ILE A 55 -10.35 1.53 -0.87
N TYR A 56 -10.25 0.26 -1.25
CA TYR A 56 -8.98 -0.36 -1.61
C TYR A 56 -8.31 0.38 -2.78
N THR A 57 -9.07 0.70 -3.83
CA THR A 57 -8.56 1.39 -5.02
C THR A 57 -8.10 2.81 -4.70
N ALA A 58 -8.86 3.53 -3.86
CA ALA A 58 -8.49 4.86 -3.38
C ALA A 58 -7.18 4.84 -2.60
N LEU A 59 -7.04 3.90 -1.64
CA LEU A 59 -5.81 3.73 -0.87
C LEU A 59 -4.62 3.35 -1.76
N TYR A 60 -4.81 2.39 -2.67
CA TYR A 60 -3.76 1.95 -3.59
C TYR A 60 -3.27 3.10 -4.50
N THR A 61 -4.20 3.87 -5.06
CA THR A 61 -3.89 5.01 -5.94
C THR A 61 -3.19 6.12 -5.17
N ASN A 62 -3.69 6.44 -3.97
CA ASN A 62 -3.11 7.46 -3.12
C ASN A 62 -1.67 7.11 -2.72
N ASN A 63 -1.41 5.86 -2.32
CA ASN A 63 -0.08 5.40 -1.94
C ASN A 63 0.90 5.45 -3.13
N ARG A 64 0.45 5.12 -4.35
CA ARG A 64 1.29 5.27 -5.55
C ARG A 64 1.60 6.73 -5.86
N ARG A 65 0.62 7.62 -5.71
CA ARG A 65 0.80 9.06 -5.94
C ARG A 65 1.77 9.67 -4.93
N LEU A 66 1.60 9.37 -3.64
CA LEU A 66 2.51 9.81 -2.58
C LEU A 66 3.92 9.28 -2.81
N GLY A 67 4.06 8.00 -3.17
CA GLY A 67 5.35 7.41 -3.49
C GLY A 67 6.05 8.10 -4.66
N ALA A 68 5.32 8.42 -5.73
CA ALA A 68 5.85 9.16 -6.87
C ALA A 68 6.25 10.60 -6.50
N GLU A 69 5.45 11.28 -5.67
CA GLU A 69 5.75 12.64 -5.22
C GLU A 69 7.01 12.70 -4.34
N ILE A 70 7.14 11.78 -3.38
CA ILE A 70 8.34 11.65 -2.55
C ILE A 70 9.55 11.36 -3.44
N PHE A 71 9.40 10.45 -4.40
CA PHE A 71 10.47 10.12 -5.35
C PHE A 71 10.92 11.35 -6.13
N LEU A 72 10.00 12.14 -6.69
CA LEU A 72 10.33 13.32 -7.48
C LEU A 72 11.00 14.41 -6.62
N LYS A 73 10.38 14.79 -5.50
CA LYS A 73 10.93 15.80 -4.59
C LYS A 73 12.32 15.41 -4.08
N TYR A 74 12.51 14.14 -3.73
CA TYR A 74 13.80 13.63 -3.29
C TYR A 74 14.83 13.62 -4.44
N SER A 75 14.41 13.25 -5.66
CA SER A 75 15.28 13.30 -6.84
C SER A 75 15.78 14.70 -7.13
N ASP A 76 14.89 15.67 -7.10
CA ASP A 76 15.21 17.06 -7.44
C ASP A 76 16.21 17.60 -6.42
N ARG A 77 15.95 17.42 -5.11
CA ARG A 77 16.88 17.80 -4.05
C ARG A 77 18.27 17.16 -4.23
N ILE A 78 18.32 15.85 -4.45
CA ILE A 78 19.61 15.16 -4.65
C ILE A 78 20.29 15.60 -5.94
N SER A 79 19.52 15.85 -7.00
CA SER A 79 20.05 16.32 -8.28
C SER A 79 20.72 17.69 -8.13
N ASP A 80 20.08 18.61 -7.40
CA ASP A 80 20.62 19.94 -7.14
C ASP A 80 21.91 19.88 -6.32
N VAL A 81 21.93 19.07 -5.25
CA VAL A 81 23.13 18.91 -4.41
C VAL A 81 24.26 18.21 -5.17
N ARG A 82 23.93 17.20 -6.00
CA ARG A 82 24.89 16.46 -6.81
C ARG A 82 25.60 17.32 -7.85
N ARG A 83 24.95 18.37 -8.37
CA ARG A 83 25.58 19.31 -9.31
C ARG A 83 26.77 20.06 -8.69
N ASN A 84 26.82 20.14 -7.36
CA ASN A 84 27.92 20.78 -6.64
C ASN A 84 29.12 19.84 -6.41
N LEU A 85 28.98 18.55 -6.74
CA LEU A 85 30.07 17.57 -6.64
C LEU A 85 30.83 17.45 -7.97
N PRO A 86 32.16 17.30 -7.93
CA PRO A 86 32.94 17.08 -9.14
C PRO A 86 32.55 15.74 -9.78
N ILE A 87 32.57 15.65 -11.11
CA ILE A 87 32.24 14.42 -11.85
C ILE A 87 33.14 13.26 -11.42
N ALA A 88 34.41 13.56 -11.12
CA ALA A 88 35.40 12.61 -10.61
C ALA A 88 34.92 11.91 -9.31
N ALA A 89 34.06 12.55 -8.52
CA ALA A 89 33.49 11.95 -7.32
C ALA A 89 32.62 10.70 -7.59
N PHE A 90 32.17 10.53 -8.83
CA PHE A 90 31.34 9.40 -9.26
C PHE A 90 32.11 8.36 -10.08
N ASP A 91 33.36 8.64 -10.45
CA ASP A 91 34.10 7.81 -11.41
C ASP A 91 34.79 6.61 -10.74
N GLY A 92 34.89 6.58 -9.41
CA GLY A 92 35.38 5.44 -8.61
C GLY A 92 36.83 5.01 -8.91
N ARG A 93 37.51 5.67 -9.85
CA ARG A 93 38.90 5.44 -10.26
C ARG A 93 39.90 6.05 -9.28
N ASP A 94 39.51 7.12 -8.60
CA ASP A 94 40.35 7.77 -7.62
C ASP A 94 40.24 7.02 -6.29
N GLY A 95 41.38 6.46 -5.86
CA GLY A 95 41.48 5.73 -4.60
C GLY A 95 41.09 6.60 -3.39
N PRO A 96 40.76 5.96 -2.25
CA PRO A 96 40.40 6.69 -1.03
C PRO A 96 41.59 7.55 -0.58
N GLY A 97 41.47 8.87 -0.74
CA GLY A 97 42.45 9.85 -0.27
C GLY A 97 42.99 10.82 -1.31
N ASN A 98 42.67 10.69 -2.61
CA ASN A 98 43.28 11.53 -3.65
C ASN A 98 42.38 12.67 -4.18
N LEU A 99 41.13 12.76 -3.73
CA LEU A 99 40.25 13.89 -4.07
C LEU A 99 40.26 14.90 -2.92
N GLU A 100 41.02 15.98 -3.08
CA GLU A 100 40.85 17.16 -2.25
C GLU A 100 39.47 17.77 -2.54
N MET A 101 38.53 17.59 -1.62
CA MET A 101 37.21 18.22 -1.70
C MET A 101 37.26 19.62 -1.09
N THR A 102 36.66 20.58 -1.80
CA THR A 102 36.41 21.90 -1.20
C THR A 102 35.40 21.77 -0.05
N PRO A 103 35.36 22.72 0.90
CA PRO A 103 34.37 22.73 1.97
C PRO A 103 32.92 22.61 1.47
N GLU A 104 32.61 23.24 0.34
CA GLU A 104 31.28 23.20 -0.30
C GLU A 104 30.96 21.81 -0.84
N GLN A 105 31.94 21.15 -1.45
CA GLN A 105 31.78 19.78 -1.95
C GLN A 105 31.58 18.80 -0.79
N ARG A 106 32.35 18.94 0.30
CA ARG A 106 32.16 18.12 1.51
C ARG A 106 30.77 18.32 2.10
N ARG A 107 30.32 19.58 2.19
CA ARG A 107 28.95 19.91 2.63
C ARG A 107 27.90 19.23 1.74
N ALA A 108 28.06 19.27 0.42
CA ALA A 108 27.15 18.59 -0.51
C ALA A 108 27.13 17.07 -0.28
N ALA A 109 28.27 16.43 -0.06
CA ALA A 109 28.33 15.00 0.27
C ALA A 109 27.60 14.69 1.59
N HIS A 110 27.78 15.52 2.63
CA HIS A 110 27.05 15.37 3.89
C HIS A 110 25.56 15.54 3.69
N GLU A 111 25.11 16.55 2.94
CA GLU A 111 23.69 16.77 2.65
C GLU A 111 23.05 15.58 1.91
N ILE A 112 23.79 14.92 1.00
CA ILE A 112 23.35 13.67 0.37
C ILE A 112 23.23 12.55 1.40
N ILE A 113 24.24 12.36 2.28
CA ILE A 113 24.21 11.32 3.32
C ILE A 113 23.02 11.54 4.28
N TYR A 114 22.77 12.78 4.72
CA TYR A 114 21.61 13.10 5.55
C TYR A 114 20.30 12.86 4.83
N SER A 115 20.21 13.21 3.55
CA SER A 115 19.03 12.92 2.74
C SER A 115 18.76 11.42 2.66
N ILE A 116 19.81 10.59 2.51
CA ILE A 116 19.68 9.12 2.50
C ILE A 116 19.18 8.62 3.85
N PHE A 117 19.71 9.15 4.95
CA PHE A 117 19.24 8.85 6.29
C PHE A 117 17.75 9.21 6.48
N GLU A 118 17.34 10.42 6.09
CA GLU A 118 15.94 10.87 6.16
C GLU A 118 15.03 9.93 5.36
N LEU A 119 15.44 9.55 4.15
CA LEU A 119 14.68 8.62 3.31
C LEU A 119 14.59 7.20 3.92
N TYR A 120 15.67 6.75 4.56
CA TYR A 120 15.69 5.47 5.27
C TYR A 120 14.72 5.48 6.47
N GLU A 121 14.70 6.55 7.26
CA GLU A 121 13.75 6.69 8.37
C GLU A 121 12.31 6.70 7.85
N LEU A 122 12.00 7.44 6.77
CA LEU A 122 10.69 7.40 6.13
C LEU A 122 10.27 5.98 5.71
N LYS A 123 11.23 5.18 5.23
CA LYS A 123 10.99 3.76 4.91
C LYS A 123 10.74 2.91 6.16
N VAL A 124 11.51 3.10 7.22
CA VAL A 124 11.36 2.32 8.46
C VAL A 124 10.03 2.61 9.16
N HIS A 125 9.52 3.85 9.06
CA HIS A 125 8.23 4.25 9.63
C HIS A 125 7.04 4.05 8.67
N GLY A 126 7.26 3.48 7.47
CA GLY A 126 6.19 3.11 6.53
C GLY A 126 5.64 4.27 5.69
N TYR A 127 6.23 5.46 5.75
CA TYR A 127 5.85 6.60 4.90
C TYR A 127 6.32 6.44 3.45
N LEU A 128 7.44 5.74 3.24
CA LEU A 128 7.92 5.41 1.91
C LEU A 128 7.40 4.03 1.49
N PRO A 129 6.59 3.92 0.42
CA PRO A 129 6.16 2.63 -0.09
C PRO A 129 7.35 1.73 -0.41
N SER A 130 7.28 0.46 0.00
CA SER A 130 8.37 -0.52 -0.18
C SER A 130 8.80 -0.66 -1.64
N GLU A 131 7.87 -0.59 -2.58
CA GLU A 131 8.16 -0.66 -4.02
C GLU A 131 9.01 0.53 -4.50
N VAL A 132 8.82 1.72 -3.93
CA VAL A 132 9.66 2.89 -4.24
C VAL A 132 11.06 2.71 -3.67
N TRP A 133 11.17 2.18 -2.45
CA TRP A 133 12.46 1.87 -1.83
C TRP A 133 13.26 0.84 -2.64
N LYS A 134 12.61 -0.25 -3.11
CA LYS A 134 13.26 -1.29 -3.94
C LYS A 134 13.90 -0.72 -5.21
N ILE A 135 13.28 0.29 -5.82
CA ILE A 135 13.82 0.96 -7.01
C ILE A 135 15.09 1.76 -6.64
N ARG A 136 15.12 2.37 -5.47
CA ARG A 136 16.19 3.32 -5.06
C ARG A 136 17.34 2.69 -4.31
N GLU A 137 17.08 1.65 -3.55
CA GLU A 137 18.06 1.02 -2.69
C GLU A 137 19.35 0.62 -3.44
N PRO A 138 19.31 0.05 -4.66
CA PRO A 138 20.52 -0.27 -5.42
C PRO A 138 21.37 0.97 -5.73
N ASP A 139 20.74 2.07 -6.17
CA ASP A 139 21.44 3.31 -6.49
C ASP A 139 22.05 3.95 -5.24
N ILE A 140 21.29 3.97 -4.14
CA ILE A 140 21.77 4.47 -2.85
C ILE A 140 22.99 3.65 -2.37
N LYS A 141 22.90 2.31 -2.44
CA LYS A 141 24.02 1.42 -2.09
C LYS A 141 25.24 1.71 -2.95
N ARG A 142 25.04 1.85 -4.27
CA ARG A 142 26.13 2.20 -5.19
C ARG A 142 26.77 3.55 -4.84
N THR A 143 25.97 4.58 -4.54
CA THR A 143 26.47 5.89 -4.12
C THR A 143 27.27 5.79 -2.82
N LEU A 144 26.74 5.12 -1.81
CA LEU A 144 27.43 4.95 -0.52
C LEU A 144 28.70 4.08 -0.61
N SER A 145 28.80 3.22 -1.63
CA SER A 145 29.99 2.42 -1.88
C SER A 145 31.12 3.20 -2.57
N LEU A 146 30.87 4.41 -3.08
CA LEU A 146 31.91 5.24 -3.68
C LEU A 146 32.93 5.69 -2.61
N PRO A 147 34.24 5.78 -2.93
CA PRO A 147 35.30 6.07 -1.95
C PRO A 147 35.04 7.34 -1.12
N ILE A 148 34.60 8.42 -1.78
CA ILE A 148 34.31 9.70 -1.12
C ILE A 148 33.17 9.57 -0.10
N PHE A 149 32.09 8.89 -0.48
CA PHE A 149 30.96 8.69 0.43
C PHE A 149 31.32 7.76 1.58
N ARG A 150 32.18 6.75 1.36
CA ARG A 150 32.71 5.92 2.45
C ARG A 150 33.52 6.73 3.45
N GLN A 151 34.41 7.61 2.96
CA GLN A 151 35.23 8.48 3.81
C GLN A 151 34.37 9.45 4.64
N GLU A 152 33.44 10.16 3.99
CA GLU A 152 32.60 11.14 4.67
C GLU A 152 31.57 10.46 5.60
N LEU A 153 31.10 9.25 5.27
CA LEU A 153 30.24 8.47 6.15
C LEU A 153 30.95 8.06 7.45
N ALA A 154 32.23 7.67 7.37
CA ALA A 154 33.03 7.36 8.55
C ALA A 154 33.17 8.59 9.48
N ALA A 155 33.34 9.78 8.90
CA ALA A 155 33.37 11.03 9.67
C ALA A 155 32.03 11.34 10.38
N LEU A 156 30.91 10.84 9.85
CA LEU A 156 29.56 11.08 10.38
C LEU A 156 29.03 9.94 11.27
N GLU A 157 29.76 8.85 11.44
CA GLU A 157 29.29 7.64 12.13
C GLU A 157 28.76 7.92 13.55
N SER A 158 29.48 8.76 14.31
CA SER A 158 29.08 9.17 15.66
C SER A 158 27.71 9.86 15.72
N ARG A 159 27.32 10.57 14.65
CA ARG A 159 26.03 11.27 14.58
C ARG A 159 24.86 10.32 14.39
N PHE A 160 25.11 9.15 13.80
CA PHE A 160 24.09 8.13 13.58
C PHE A 160 23.99 7.10 14.71
N ALA A 161 24.81 7.21 15.76
CA ALA A 161 24.82 6.26 16.88
C ALA A 161 23.44 6.07 17.56
N ARG A 162 22.57 7.09 17.52
CA ARG A 162 21.20 7.03 18.05
C ARG A 162 20.20 6.32 17.13
N HIS A 163 20.63 5.93 15.93
CA HIS A 163 19.81 5.31 14.90
C HIS A 163 20.34 3.89 14.57
N PRO A 164 20.20 2.92 15.50
CA PRO A 164 20.83 1.60 15.38
C PRO A 164 20.39 0.81 14.15
N ARG A 165 19.13 1.02 13.69
CA ARG A 165 18.62 0.40 12.46
C ARG A 165 19.37 0.91 11.23
N PHE A 166 19.60 2.22 11.15
CA PHE A 166 20.33 2.84 10.06
C PHE A 166 21.79 2.39 10.08
N VAL A 167 22.45 2.41 11.25
CA VAL A 167 23.83 1.92 11.40
C VAL A 167 23.94 0.45 10.96
N SER A 168 23.03 -0.41 11.42
CA SER A 168 23.02 -1.83 11.00
C SER A 168 22.82 -1.99 9.50
N TRP A 169 22.02 -1.14 8.87
CA TRP A 169 21.83 -1.17 7.42
C TRP A 169 23.09 -0.68 6.68
N LEU A 170 23.74 0.39 7.15
CA LEU A 170 25.02 0.86 6.59
C LEU A 170 26.11 -0.22 6.64
N GLU A 171 26.19 -0.97 7.75
CA GLU A 171 27.12 -2.10 7.87
C GLU A 171 26.86 -3.21 6.83
N GLN A 172 25.61 -3.42 6.43
CA GLN A 172 25.28 -4.34 5.33
C GLN A 172 25.72 -3.77 3.98
N VAL A 173 25.58 -2.45 3.77
CA VAL A 173 26.01 -1.79 2.54
C VAL A 173 27.53 -1.86 2.37
N LYS A 174 28.30 -1.68 3.45
CA LYS A 174 29.77 -1.76 3.43
C LYS A 174 30.32 -3.12 2.99
N ARG A 175 29.54 -4.20 3.16
CA ARG A 175 29.93 -5.58 2.81
C ARG A 175 29.72 -5.92 1.32
N ILE A 176 29.10 -5.01 0.56
CA ILE A 176 28.86 -5.12 -0.88
C ILE A 176 30.02 -4.45 -1.62
#